data_AF-A0A0S2LV63-F1
#
_entry.id   AF-A0A0S2LV63-F1
#
_cell.length_a   1.000
_cell.length_b   1.000
_cell.length_c   1.000
_cell.angle_alpha   90.00
_cell.angle_beta   90.00
_cell.angle_gamma   90.00
#
_symmetry.space_group_name_H-M   'P 1'
#
loop_
_entity.id
_entity.type
_entity.pdbx_description
1 polymer ?
#
loop_
_entity_poly.entity_id
_entity_poly.type
_entity_poly.pdbx_seq_one_letter_code
_entity_poly.pdbx_strand_id
1 'polypeptide(L)'
;MTQATTPQPAADASNTLVQFGIAEVSYLLSLGKSEGSARSREALKINDQYFSTAMVGAGASSLLARGFASVTGDDIDLTGPSQMLAYAFGTAQRWTEMALLGTEEVEAALYLQAPGISVFLQPAALGVWAALFKLPEASDADMLKLIIDTKLSSDAKSALYFGSTALTGEERKLFVRHDESDAWSTAWVTDPNAAPNVTLTSTAGLMATLAELSPAIRIDA
;
A
#
# COMPACT_ATOMS: atom_id res chain seq x y z
N MET A 1 37.78 -5.68 9.60
CA MET A 1 36.66 -4.76 9.86
C MET A 1 35.65 -4.95 8.75
N THR A 2 34.56 -5.65 9.03
CA THR A 2 33.55 -6.04 8.05
C THR A 2 32.52 -4.92 7.98
N GLN A 3 32.46 -4.18 6.86
CA GLN A 3 31.38 -3.22 6.65
C GLN A 3 30.08 -3.99 6.40
N ALA A 4 29.06 -3.72 7.22
CA ALA A 4 27.70 -4.14 6.96
C ALA A 4 27.16 -3.33 5.78
N THR A 5 26.82 -3.99 4.68
CA THR A 5 26.12 -3.38 3.55
C THR A 5 24.65 -3.23 3.93
N THR A 6 24.26 -2.03 4.33
CA THR A 6 22.85 -1.63 4.42
C THR A 6 22.26 -1.69 3.00
N PRO A 7 21.10 -2.32 2.76
CA PRO A 7 20.49 -2.30 1.43
C PRO A 7 20.12 -0.86 1.08
N GLN A 8 20.78 -0.30 0.07
CA GLN A 8 20.40 0.98 -0.51
C GLN A 8 19.12 0.76 -1.34
N PRO A 9 18.02 1.47 -1.06
CA PRO A 9 16.84 1.42 -1.91
C PRO A 9 17.27 1.80 -3.34
N ALA A 10 16.92 0.97 -4.32
CA ALA A 10 17.14 1.31 -5.72
C ALA A 10 16.38 2.61 -6.04
N ALA A 11 17.12 3.70 -6.23
CA ALA A 11 16.56 5.04 -6.48
C ALA A 11 15.66 5.09 -7.74
N ASP A 12 15.72 4.09 -8.61
CA ASP A 12 14.98 4.03 -9.88
C ASP A 12 13.56 3.44 -9.76
N ALA A 13 13.19 2.82 -8.64
CA ALA A 13 11.87 2.19 -8.48
C ALA A 13 10.79 3.15 -7.96
N SER A 14 11.18 4.27 -7.36
CA SER A 14 10.25 5.24 -6.82
C SER A 14 9.58 6.02 -7.97
N ASN A 15 8.25 6.10 -7.95
CA ASN A 15 7.40 6.66 -9.02
C ASN A 15 7.22 5.81 -10.30
N THR A 16 7.70 4.57 -10.33
CA THR A 16 7.39 3.62 -11.43
C THR A 16 6.30 2.66 -11.00
N LEU A 17 5.23 2.54 -11.80
CA LEU A 17 4.20 1.53 -11.62
C LEU A 17 4.76 0.16 -12.01
N VAL A 18 4.82 -0.78 -11.06
CA VAL A 18 5.29 -2.15 -11.30
C VAL A 18 4.16 -3.13 -11.05
N GLN A 19 3.92 -4.03 -12.00
CA GLN A 19 2.87 -5.05 -11.87
C GLN A 19 3.43 -6.38 -11.39
N PHE A 20 2.72 -7.01 -10.45
CA PHE A 20 3.00 -8.34 -9.93
C PHE A 20 1.78 -9.25 -10.10
N GLY A 21 1.98 -10.43 -10.67
CA GLY A 21 0.93 -11.45 -10.74
C GLY A 21 0.70 -12.13 -9.40
N ILE A 22 -0.46 -12.78 -9.22
CA ILE A 22 -0.82 -13.49 -7.98
C ILE A 22 0.25 -14.47 -7.53
N ALA A 23 0.89 -15.20 -8.46
CA ALA A 23 1.94 -16.15 -8.13
C ALA A 23 3.17 -15.45 -7.52
N GLU A 24 3.56 -14.31 -8.09
CA GLU A 24 4.68 -13.49 -7.60
C GLU A 24 4.34 -12.90 -6.23
N VAL A 25 3.15 -12.31 -6.07
CA VAL A 25 2.68 -11.80 -4.77
C VAL A 25 2.64 -12.90 -3.71
N SER A 26 2.13 -14.09 -4.05
CA SER A 26 2.14 -15.25 -3.16
C SER A 26 3.56 -15.68 -2.77
N TYR A 27 4.50 -15.71 -3.72
CA TYR A 27 5.90 -16.01 -3.40
C TYR A 27 6.47 -14.97 -2.43
N LEU A 28 6.32 -13.68 -2.72
CA LEU A 28 6.82 -12.59 -1.86
C LEU A 28 6.22 -12.66 -0.45
N LEU A 29 4.91 -12.90 -0.34
CA LEU A 29 4.23 -13.08 0.95
C LEU A 29 4.66 -14.36 1.68
N SER A 30 5.09 -15.40 0.96
CA SER A 30 5.55 -16.67 1.56
C SER A 30 6.89 -16.54 2.30
N LEU A 31 7.71 -15.56 1.93
CA LEU A 31 9.02 -15.31 2.54
C LEU A 31 8.90 -14.78 3.98
N GLY A 32 7.84 -14.02 4.28
CA GLY A 32 7.60 -13.44 5.60
C GLY A 32 6.91 -14.40 6.57
N LYS A 33 7.40 -14.48 7.80
CA LYS A 33 6.79 -15.24 8.92
C LYS A 33 6.35 -14.35 10.09
N SER A 34 6.26 -13.04 9.89
CA SER A 34 5.91 -12.07 10.92
C SER A 34 4.39 -11.88 11.02
N GLU A 35 3.94 -11.21 12.08
CA GLU A 35 2.54 -10.74 12.17
C GLU A 35 2.20 -9.78 11.02
N GLY A 36 3.15 -8.95 10.60
CA GLY A 36 2.99 -8.06 9.44
C GLY A 36 2.77 -8.82 8.13
N SER A 37 3.47 -9.94 7.91
CA SER A 37 3.22 -10.76 6.71
C SER A 37 1.86 -11.44 6.76
N ALA A 38 1.45 -11.96 7.92
CA ALA A 38 0.12 -12.53 8.11
C ALA A 38 -0.99 -11.49 7.83
N ARG A 39 -0.86 -10.29 8.40
CA ARG A 39 -1.83 -9.19 8.20
C ARG A 39 -1.84 -8.68 6.76
N SER A 40 -0.69 -8.66 6.09
CA SER A 40 -0.61 -8.31 4.66
C SER A 40 -1.35 -9.31 3.76
N ARG A 41 -1.29 -10.61 4.07
CA ARG A 41 -2.09 -11.64 3.36
C ARG A 41 -3.58 -11.41 3.53
N GLU A 42 -4.01 -11.10 4.75
CA GLU A 42 -5.41 -10.81 5.07
C GLU A 42 -5.91 -9.56 4.33
N ALA A 43 -5.15 -8.45 4.39
CA ALA A 43 -5.50 -7.19 3.73
C ALA A 43 -5.60 -7.33 2.19
N LEU A 44 -4.75 -8.16 1.59
CA LEU A 44 -4.81 -8.47 0.15
C LEU A 44 -5.91 -9.48 -0.21
N LYS A 45 -6.57 -10.08 0.78
CA LYS A 45 -7.62 -11.11 0.61
C LYS A 45 -7.15 -12.30 -0.23
N ILE A 46 -5.87 -12.67 -0.09
CA ILE A 46 -5.28 -13.82 -0.80
C ILE A 46 -5.53 -15.09 0.03
N ASN A 47 -6.30 -16.01 -0.55
CA ASN A 47 -6.61 -17.32 0.04
C ASN A 47 -5.39 -18.25 0.06
N ASP A 48 -5.29 -19.07 1.12
CA ASP A 48 -4.34 -20.19 1.30
C ASP A 48 -4.11 -21.07 0.06
N GLN A 49 -5.11 -21.25 -0.82
CA GLN A 49 -4.96 -22.00 -2.07
C GLN A 49 -3.85 -21.43 -2.99
N TYR A 50 -3.58 -20.13 -2.89
CA TYR A 50 -2.53 -19.45 -3.65
C TYR A 50 -1.13 -19.61 -3.04
N PHE A 51 -1.00 -20.35 -1.93
CA PHE A 51 0.26 -20.66 -1.27
C PHE A 51 0.70 -22.12 -1.45
N SER A 52 0.11 -22.85 -2.40
CA SER A 52 0.61 -24.18 -2.78
C SER A 52 2.06 -24.11 -3.28
N THR A 53 2.83 -25.18 -3.06
CA THR A 53 4.24 -25.27 -3.51
C THR A 53 4.39 -24.97 -5.00
N ALA A 54 3.44 -25.42 -5.83
CA ALA A 54 3.44 -25.13 -7.26
C ALA A 54 3.23 -23.64 -7.57
N MET A 55 2.29 -22.97 -6.88
CA MET A 55 2.03 -21.54 -7.07
C MET A 55 3.22 -20.67 -6.63
N VAL A 56 3.77 -20.96 -5.45
CA VAL A 56 4.95 -20.28 -4.92
C VAL A 56 6.17 -20.49 -5.82
N GLY A 57 6.38 -21.71 -6.33
CA GLY A 57 7.45 -22.01 -7.29
C GLY A 57 7.27 -21.31 -8.64
N ALA A 58 6.04 -21.19 -9.13
CA ALA A 58 5.73 -20.41 -10.33
C ALA A 58 6.01 -18.91 -10.13
N GLY A 59 5.70 -18.36 -8.96
CA GLY A 59 6.02 -16.99 -8.59
C GLY A 59 7.52 -16.71 -8.58
N ALA A 60 8.30 -17.56 -7.92
CA ALA A 60 9.75 -17.48 -7.92
C ALA A 60 10.34 -17.52 -9.34
N SER A 61 9.85 -18.45 -10.16
CA SER A 61 10.28 -18.61 -11.56
C SER A 61 9.95 -17.37 -12.41
N SER A 62 8.78 -16.77 -12.21
CA SER A 62 8.36 -15.53 -12.89
C SER A 62 9.27 -14.36 -12.51
N LEU A 63 9.57 -14.18 -11.22
CA LEU A 63 10.47 -13.12 -10.75
C LEU A 63 11.89 -13.27 -11.31
N LEU A 64 12.42 -14.50 -11.36
CA LEU A 64 13.71 -14.81 -11.99
C LEU A 64 13.69 -14.44 -13.48
N ALA A 65 12.66 -14.86 -14.22
CA ALA A 65 12.53 -14.57 -15.65
C ALA A 65 12.46 -13.06 -15.96
N ARG A 66 11.92 -12.26 -15.03
CA ARG A 66 11.81 -10.80 -15.14
C ARG A 66 13.01 -10.04 -14.61
N GLY A 67 14.03 -10.72 -14.07
CA GLY A 67 15.20 -10.10 -13.46
C GLY A 67 14.90 -9.39 -12.13
N PHE A 68 13.78 -9.72 -11.49
CA PHE A 68 13.41 -9.26 -10.14
C PHE A 68 13.89 -10.23 -9.05
N ALA A 69 14.60 -11.28 -9.44
CA ALA A 69 15.32 -12.15 -8.53
C ALA A 69 16.55 -12.71 -9.24
N SER A 70 17.50 -13.20 -8.45
CA SER A 70 18.66 -13.97 -8.92
C SER A 70 18.87 -15.20 -8.05
N VAL A 71 19.50 -16.23 -8.60
CA VAL A 71 19.92 -17.40 -7.84
C VAL A 71 21.36 -17.20 -7.38
N THR A 72 21.60 -17.32 -6.08
CA THR A 72 22.92 -17.23 -5.45
C THR A 72 23.17 -18.51 -4.67
N GLY A 73 23.89 -19.46 -5.26
CA GLY A 73 24.03 -20.80 -4.69
C GLY A 73 22.69 -21.55 -4.72
N ASP A 74 22.20 -21.95 -3.55
CA ASP A 74 20.89 -22.62 -3.39
C ASP A 74 19.77 -21.65 -2.97
N ASP A 75 20.09 -20.36 -2.81
CA ASP A 75 19.16 -19.32 -2.36
C ASP A 75 18.66 -18.44 -3.52
N ILE A 76 17.50 -17.83 -3.32
CA ILE A 76 16.93 -16.82 -4.22
C ILE A 76 17.06 -15.45 -3.55
N ASP A 77 17.80 -14.56 -4.20
CA ASP A 77 17.94 -13.17 -3.80
C ASP A 77 16.96 -12.30 -4.60
N LEU A 78 16.10 -11.57 -3.90
CA LEU A 78 15.21 -10.59 -4.52
C LEU A 78 15.96 -9.29 -4.84
N THR A 79 15.60 -8.65 -5.94
CA THR A 79 16.21 -7.40 -6.39
C THR A 79 15.16 -6.36 -6.80
N GLY A 80 15.49 -5.07 -6.62
CA GLY A 80 14.66 -3.97 -7.07
C GLY A 80 13.23 -3.98 -6.49
N PRO A 81 12.19 -3.81 -7.31
CA PRO A 81 10.80 -3.71 -6.83
C PRO A 81 10.29 -4.92 -6.03
N SER A 82 10.74 -6.14 -6.34
CA SER A 82 10.29 -7.35 -5.62
C SER A 82 10.85 -7.39 -4.20
N GLN A 83 12.11 -6.98 -4.01
CA GLN A 83 12.76 -6.89 -2.70
C GLN A 83 12.04 -5.86 -1.83
N MET A 84 11.75 -4.69 -2.42
CA MET A 84 10.99 -3.62 -1.78
C MET A 84 9.60 -4.09 -1.35
N LEU A 85 8.88 -4.80 -2.22
CA LEU A 85 7.55 -5.30 -1.94
C LEU A 85 7.55 -6.43 -0.88
N ALA A 86 8.49 -7.38 -0.97
CA ALA A 86 8.66 -8.43 0.05
C ALA A 86 8.99 -7.83 1.43
N TYR A 87 9.88 -6.83 1.47
CA TYR A 87 10.19 -6.10 2.70
C TYR A 87 8.95 -5.40 3.26
N ALA A 88 8.19 -4.69 2.42
CA ALA A 88 6.97 -4.01 2.83
C ALA A 88 5.94 -5.00 3.39
N PHE A 89 5.70 -6.13 2.73
CA PHE A 89 4.81 -7.17 3.25
C PHE A 89 5.30 -7.77 4.58
N GLY A 90 6.60 -8.01 4.72
CA GLY A 90 7.17 -8.61 5.91
C GLY A 90 7.22 -7.68 7.13
N THR A 91 7.28 -6.37 6.91
CA THR A 91 7.54 -5.38 7.97
C THR A 91 6.49 -4.29 8.08
N ALA A 92 5.39 -4.36 7.31
CA ALA A 92 4.28 -3.43 7.40
C ALA A 92 3.76 -3.33 8.83
N GLN A 93 3.50 -2.08 9.24
CA GLN A 93 2.94 -1.72 10.53
C GLN A 93 1.57 -1.03 10.40
N ARG A 94 1.13 -0.71 9.18
CA ARG A 94 -0.18 -0.13 8.93
C ARG A 94 -0.68 -0.49 7.53
N TRP A 95 -1.97 -0.81 7.47
CA TRP A 95 -2.71 -1.17 6.27
C TRP A 95 -3.87 -0.18 6.14
N THR A 96 -3.85 0.64 5.10
CA THR A 96 -4.94 1.57 4.80
C THR A 96 -5.68 1.07 3.56
N GLU A 97 -6.82 0.43 3.78
CA GLU A 97 -7.75 0.04 2.72
C GLU A 97 -8.45 1.29 2.19
N MET A 98 -8.59 1.37 0.89
CA MET A 98 -9.23 2.48 0.21
C MET A 98 -10.38 1.96 -0.65
N ALA A 99 -11.50 2.67 -0.60
CA ALA A 99 -12.55 2.57 -1.60
C ALA A 99 -12.67 3.92 -2.28
N LEU A 100 -12.37 3.94 -3.59
CA LEU A 100 -12.52 5.10 -4.45
C LEU A 100 -13.89 5.00 -5.11
N LEU A 101 -14.83 5.79 -4.61
CA LEU A 101 -16.23 5.76 -4.98
C LEU A 101 -16.43 6.72 -6.16
N GLY A 102 -16.47 6.17 -7.37
CA GLY A 102 -16.90 6.91 -8.56
C GLY A 102 -18.41 6.86 -8.74
N THR A 103 -18.89 7.52 -9.78
CA THR A 103 -20.30 7.52 -10.19
C THR A 103 -20.82 6.15 -10.62
N GLU A 104 -20.00 5.33 -11.28
CA GLU A 104 -20.40 4.02 -11.82
C GLU A 104 -19.61 2.84 -11.25
N GLU A 105 -18.43 3.09 -10.69
CA GLU A 105 -17.50 2.04 -10.25
C GLU A 105 -16.92 2.35 -8.87
N VAL A 106 -16.70 1.28 -8.10
CA VAL A 106 -15.93 1.32 -6.85
C VAL A 106 -14.61 0.62 -7.09
N GLU A 107 -13.52 1.37 -7.02
CA GLU A 107 -12.17 0.81 -7.08
C GLU A 107 -11.67 0.59 -5.65
N ALA A 108 -11.12 -0.60 -5.39
CA ALA A 108 -10.46 -0.89 -4.13
C ALA A 108 -8.96 -0.72 -4.28
N ALA A 109 -8.27 -0.26 -3.26
CA ALA A 109 -6.81 -0.23 -3.20
C ALA A 109 -6.32 -0.42 -1.77
N LEU A 110 -5.04 -0.73 -1.62
CA LEU A 110 -4.38 -0.92 -0.33
C LEU A 110 -3.12 -0.07 -0.27
N TYR A 111 -2.97 0.72 0.79
CA TYR A 111 -1.74 1.44 1.08
C TYR A 111 -1.05 0.81 2.28
N LEU A 112 0.15 0.30 2.06
CA LEU A 112 0.99 -0.34 3.08
C LEU A 112 2.05 0.63 3.56
N GLN A 113 2.20 0.75 4.88
CA GLN A 113 3.31 1.50 5.48
C GLN A 113 4.17 0.56 6.31
N ALA A 114 5.46 0.56 6.00
CA ALA A 114 6.51 -0.18 6.68
C ALA A 114 7.66 0.77 7.03
N PRO A 115 8.59 0.38 7.92
CA PRO A 115 9.76 1.20 8.24
C PRO A 115 10.55 1.57 6.96
N GLY A 116 10.65 2.85 6.64
CA GLY A 116 11.41 3.35 5.49
C GLY A 116 10.79 3.12 4.11
N ILE A 117 9.63 2.46 3.99
CA ILE A 117 8.95 2.27 2.70
C ILE A 117 7.44 2.30 2.83
N SER A 118 6.76 2.82 1.80
CA SER A 118 5.31 2.72 1.70
C SER A 118 4.90 2.43 0.27
N VAL A 119 3.85 1.63 0.11
CA VAL A 119 3.46 1.05 -1.17
C VAL A 119 1.96 1.18 -1.36
N PHE A 120 1.56 1.82 -2.45
CA PHE A 120 0.20 1.78 -2.96
C PHE A 120 0.03 0.55 -3.84
N LEU A 121 -1.00 -0.25 -3.59
CA LEU A 121 -1.32 -1.48 -4.30
C LEU A 121 -2.75 -1.39 -4.82
N GLN A 122 -2.91 -1.44 -6.13
CA GLN A 122 -4.20 -1.48 -6.79
C GLN A 122 -4.38 -2.85 -7.47
N PRO A 123 -5.44 -3.62 -7.14
CA PRO A 123 -5.78 -4.81 -7.87
C PRO A 123 -6.16 -4.46 -9.31
N ALA A 124 -5.72 -5.30 -10.24
CA ALA A 124 -6.02 -5.25 -11.65
C ALA A 124 -6.59 -6.59 -12.12
N ALA A 125 -6.95 -6.68 -13.40
CA ALA A 125 -7.50 -7.90 -13.97
C ALA A 125 -6.57 -9.12 -13.77
N LEU A 126 -7.17 -10.31 -13.74
CA LEU A 126 -6.48 -11.61 -13.69
C LEU A 126 -5.57 -11.81 -12.45
N GLY A 127 -5.90 -11.18 -11.32
CA GLY A 127 -5.12 -11.32 -10.09
C GLY A 127 -3.74 -10.67 -10.20
N VAL A 128 -3.66 -9.54 -10.89
CA VAL A 128 -2.46 -8.70 -10.92
C VAL A 128 -2.61 -7.59 -9.88
N TRP A 129 -1.52 -7.21 -9.23
CA TRP A 129 -1.44 -6.02 -8.40
C TRP A 129 -0.47 -5.03 -9.01
N ALA A 130 -0.95 -3.82 -9.27
CA ALA A 130 -0.10 -2.70 -9.64
C ALA A 130 0.42 -2.04 -8.36
N ALA A 131 1.75 -1.99 -8.22
CA ALA A 131 2.45 -1.43 -7.08
C ALA A 131 3.10 -0.10 -7.46
N LEU A 132 2.87 0.92 -6.63
CA LEU A 132 3.54 2.21 -6.71
C LEU A 132 4.23 2.49 -5.38
N PHE A 133 5.54 2.65 -5.42
CA PHE A 133 6.36 2.92 -4.24
C PHE A 133 6.45 4.42 -3.97
N LYS A 134 6.22 4.81 -2.72
CA LYS A 134 6.37 6.19 -2.27
C LYS A 134 7.81 6.67 -2.50
N LEU A 135 7.94 7.89 -3.01
CA LEU A 135 9.23 8.58 -3.11
C LEU A 135 9.81 8.87 -1.71
N PRO A 136 11.13 8.71 -1.48
CA PRO A 136 11.74 8.94 -0.16
C PRO A 136 11.43 10.32 0.43
N GLU A 137 11.37 11.35 -0.41
CA GLU A 137 11.10 12.74 -0.04
C GLU A 137 9.63 13.07 0.19
N ALA A 138 8.71 12.24 -0.32
CA ALA A 138 7.27 12.44 -0.15
C ALA A 138 6.80 11.94 1.21
N SER A 139 5.85 12.63 1.83
CA SER A 139 5.14 12.11 3.00
C SER A 139 4.06 11.11 2.59
N ASP A 140 3.58 10.28 3.52
CA ASP A 140 2.43 9.41 3.26
C ASP A 140 1.17 10.21 2.92
N ALA A 141 0.98 11.37 3.55
CA ALA A 141 -0.11 12.28 3.22
C ALA A 141 -0.03 12.79 1.77
N ASP A 142 1.17 13.05 1.26
CA ASP A 142 1.36 13.45 -0.15
C ASP A 142 0.97 12.33 -1.10
N MET A 143 1.30 11.08 -0.78
CA MET A 143 0.88 9.93 -1.58
C MET A 143 -0.65 9.74 -1.57
N LEU A 144 -1.28 9.83 -0.39
CA LEU A 144 -2.73 9.75 -0.29
C LEU A 144 -3.41 10.90 -1.05
N LYS A 145 -2.85 12.12 -1.00
CA LYS A 145 -3.34 13.26 -1.78
C LYS A 145 -3.18 13.04 -3.28
N LEU A 146 -2.06 12.49 -3.73
CA LEU A 146 -1.85 12.14 -5.13
C LEU A 146 -2.90 11.13 -5.63
N ILE A 147 -3.25 10.12 -4.82
CA ILE A 147 -4.29 9.14 -5.13
C ILE A 147 -5.66 9.83 -5.25
N ILE A 148 -6.00 10.69 -4.28
CA ILE A 148 -7.22 11.51 -4.29
C ILE A 148 -7.31 12.35 -5.57
N ASP A 149 -6.24 13.08 -5.90
CA ASP A 149 -6.20 13.97 -7.06
C ASP A 149 -6.30 13.20 -8.37
N THR A 150 -5.64 12.04 -8.45
CA THR A 150 -5.73 11.15 -9.62
C THR A 150 -7.17 10.70 -9.83
N LYS A 151 -7.88 10.30 -8.77
CA LYS A 151 -9.28 9.89 -8.89
C LYS A 151 -10.21 11.05 -9.24
N LEU A 152 -10.00 12.23 -8.66
CA LEU A 152 -10.81 13.40 -8.98
C LEU A 152 -10.59 13.91 -10.41
N SER A 153 -9.40 13.69 -10.97
CA SER A 153 -9.12 14.01 -12.37
C SER A 153 -9.91 13.14 -13.35
N SER A 154 -10.28 11.91 -12.96
CA SER A 154 -11.10 11.02 -13.77
C SER A 154 -12.60 11.17 -13.48
N ASP A 155 -12.98 11.45 -12.24
CA ASP A 155 -14.36 11.75 -11.84
C ASP A 155 -14.39 12.77 -10.69
N ALA A 156 -14.72 14.02 -11.03
CA ALA A 156 -14.71 15.16 -10.11
C ALA A 156 -15.73 15.06 -8.95
N LYS A 157 -16.71 14.15 -9.05
CA LYS A 157 -17.70 13.91 -7.99
C LYS A 157 -17.33 12.75 -7.08
N SER A 158 -16.15 12.16 -7.27
CA SER A 158 -15.72 11.01 -6.48
C SER A 158 -15.63 11.33 -5.00
N ALA A 159 -15.98 10.34 -4.19
CA ALA A 159 -15.68 10.32 -2.76
C ALA A 159 -14.66 9.23 -2.49
N LEU A 160 -13.86 9.40 -1.45
CA LEU A 160 -12.87 8.42 -1.02
C LEU A 160 -13.15 8.01 0.42
N TYR A 161 -13.09 6.71 0.65
CA TYR A 161 -13.09 6.12 1.97
C TYR A 161 -11.71 5.54 2.26
N PHE A 162 -11.22 5.74 3.47
CA PHE A 162 -10.00 5.16 3.99
C PHE A 162 -10.32 4.40 5.29
N GLY A 163 -9.96 3.12 5.37
CA GLY A 163 -9.92 2.34 6.60
C GLY A 163 -8.48 1.99 6.94
N SER A 164 -7.89 2.65 7.93
CA SER A 164 -6.49 2.47 8.34
C SER A 164 -6.39 1.68 9.64
N THR A 165 -5.75 0.53 9.57
CA THR A 165 -5.49 -0.33 10.73
C THR A 165 -3.99 -0.43 10.97
N ALA A 166 -3.55 -0.03 12.16
CA ALA A 166 -2.19 -0.24 12.61
C ALA A 166 -1.98 -1.69 13.08
N LEU A 167 -0.74 -2.17 13.09
CA LEU A 167 -0.37 -3.46 13.67
C LEU A 167 -0.71 -3.48 15.16
N THR A 168 -0.45 -2.37 15.85
CA THR A 168 -0.88 -2.12 17.22
C THR A 168 -1.71 -0.84 17.27
N GLY A 169 -2.92 -0.93 17.81
CA GLY A 169 -3.82 0.21 17.98
C GLY A 169 -5.16 0.06 17.27
N GLU A 170 -5.92 1.16 17.26
CA GLU A 170 -7.29 1.18 16.76
C GLU A 170 -7.35 1.37 15.24
N GLU A 171 -8.39 0.78 14.65
CA GLU A 171 -8.80 1.07 13.28
C GLU A 171 -9.36 2.50 13.22
N ARG A 172 -8.94 3.26 12.21
CA ARG A 172 -9.43 4.61 11.92
C ARG A 172 -10.08 4.64 10.56
N LYS A 173 -11.20 5.35 10.46
CA LYS A 173 -12.00 5.43 9.24
C LYS A 173 -12.24 6.88 8.87
N LEU A 174 -11.96 7.23 7.63
CA LEU A 174 -12.06 8.59 7.12
C LEU A 174 -12.80 8.60 5.78
N PHE A 175 -13.80 9.45 5.65
CA PHE A 175 -14.35 9.85 4.36
C PHE A 175 -13.76 11.19 3.94
N VAL A 176 -13.46 11.31 2.65
CA VAL A 176 -13.00 12.54 2.01
C VAL A 176 -13.82 12.75 0.74
N ARG A 177 -14.33 13.96 0.55
CA ARG A 177 -15.00 14.38 -0.69
C ARG A 177 -14.55 15.78 -1.04
N HIS A 178 -14.27 16.01 -2.32
CA HIS A 178 -14.06 17.36 -2.82
C HIS A 178 -15.41 18.09 -2.93
N ASP A 179 -15.48 19.32 -2.43
CA ASP A 179 -16.70 20.12 -2.44
C ASP A 179 -16.60 21.32 -3.40
N GLU A 180 -17.70 22.05 -3.54
CA GLU A 180 -17.71 23.29 -4.31
C GLU A 180 -16.78 24.35 -3.66
N SER A 181 -16.14 25.20 -4.47
CA SER A 181 -15.23 26.26 -4.03
C SER A 181 -13.85 25.83 -3.48
N ASP A 182 -13.28 24.74 -4.01
CA ASP A 182 -11.91 24.28 -3.68
C ASP A 182 -11.73 23.90 -2.20
N ALA A 183 -12.85 23.49 -1.57
CA ALA A 183 -12.92 23.04 -0.20
C ALA A 183 -13.07 21.52 -0.12
N TRP A 184 -12.69 20.95 1.02
CA TRP A 184 -12.73 19.53 1.29
C TRP A 184 -13.71 19.23 2.42
N SER A 185 -14.61 18.28 2.20
CA SER A 185 -15.39 17.65 3.25
C SER A 185 -14.63 16.44 3.78
N THR A 186 -14.27 16.44 5.06
CA THR A 186 -13.67 15.27 5.73
C THR A 186 -14.57 14.80 6.87
N ALA A 187 -14.63 13.49 7.10
CA ALA A 187 -15.40 12.95 8.22
C ALA A 187 -14.76 11.69 8.79
N TRP A 188 -14.39 11.73 10.06
CA TRP A 188 -13.96 10.55 10.81
C TRP A 188 -15.19 9.71 11.21
N VAL A 189 -15.12 8.40 11.00
CA VAL A 189 -16.17 7.47 11.41
C VAL A 189 -15.82 6.91 12.78
N THR A 190 -16.54 7.37 13.81
CA THR A 190 -16.41 6.89 15.19
C THR A 190 -17.49 5.86 15.56
N ASP A 191 -18.67 5.96 14.96
CA ASP A 191 -19.76 4.98 15.05
C ASP A 191 -20.36 4.76 13.64
N PRO A 192 -20.34 3.53 13.10
CA PRO A 192 -20.87 3.24 11.76
C PRO A 192 -22.39 3.45 11.66
N ASN A 193 -23.12 3.53 12.78
CA ASN A 193 -24.56 3.74 12.81
C ASN A 193 -24.95 5.21 13.04
N ALA A 194 -23.98 6.08 13.34
CA ALA A 194 -24.22 7.50 13.55
C ALA A 194 -23.99 8.30 12.27
N ALA A 195 -24.67 9.44 12.15
CA ALA A 195 -24.35 10.39 11.09
C ALA A 195 -22.92 10.89 11.26
N PRO A 196 -22.09 10.91 10.19
CA PRO A 196 -20.71 11.34 10.30
C PRO A 196 -20.64 12.85 10.58
N ASN A 197 -19.74 13.25 11.48
CA ASN A 197 -19.44 14.65 11.73
C ASN A 197 -18.55 15.19 10.61
N VAL A 198 -19.18 15.80 9.61
CA VAL A 198 -18.48 16.39 8.46
C VAL A 198 -17.83 17.71 8.84
N THR A 199 -16.55 17.84 8.54
CA THR A 199 -15.75 19.06 8.68
C THR A 199 -15.40 19.59 7.29
N LEU A 200 -15.71 20.87 7.03
CA LEU A 200 -15.23 21.57 5.84
C LEU A 200 -13.86 22.15 6.11
N THR A 201 -12.92 21.94 5.20
CA THR A 201 -11.52 22.32 5.38
C THR A 201 -10.85 22.75 4.09
N SER A 202 -9.74 23.48 4.19
CA SER A 202 -8.89 23.83 3.05
C SER A 202 -8.00 22.65 2.65
N THR A 203 -7.31 22.75 1.51
CA THR A 203 -6.29 21.75 1.12
C THR A 203 -5.24 21.53 2.22
N ALA A 204 -4.80 22.58 2.93
CA ALA A 204 -3.86 22.44 4.04
C ALA A 204 -4.46 21.62 5.21
N GLY A 205 -5.74 21.79 5.50
CA GLY A 205 -6.40 21.01 6.54
C GLY A 205 -6.73 19.58 6.11
N LEU A 206 -6.98 19.33 4.81
CA LEU A 206 -6.99 17.96 4.28
C LEU A 206 -5.63 17.30 4.48
N MET A 207 -4.53 17.97 4.13
CA MET A 207 -3.18 17.42 4.31
C MET A 207 -2.89 17.07 5.78
N ALA A 208 -3.30 17.93 6.73
CA ALA A 208 -3.22 17.63 8.15
C ALA A 208 -4.06 16.40 8.55
N THR A 209 -5.28 16.27 8.02
CA THR A 209 -6.15 15.11 8.26
C THR A 209 -5.53 13.81 7.72
N LEU A 210 -4.95 13.85 6.52
CA LEU A 210 -4.27 12.69 5.93
C LEU A 210 -3.01 12.32 6.71
N ALA A 211 -2.23 13.29 7.20
CA ALA A 211 -1.08 13.03 8.05
C ALA A 211 -1.48 12.38 9.39
N GLU A 212 -2.65 12.71 9.93
CA GLU A 212 -3.20 12.05 11.13
C GLU A 212 -3.68 10.61 10.83
N LEU A 213 -4.21 10.36 9.63
CA LEU A 213 -4.61 9.02 9.19
C LEU A 213 -3.41 8.09 9.00
N SER A 214 -2.35 8.61 8.37
CA SER A 214 -1.15 7.86 8.00
C SER A 214 0.11 8.47 8.62
N PRO A 215 0.25 8.47 9.96
CA PRO A 215 1.45 8.99 10.61
C PRO A 215 2.67 8.18 10.20
N ALA A 216 3.83 8.83 10.12
CA ALA A 216 5.08 8.17 9.76
C ALA A 216 5.41 7.04 10.75
N ILE A 217 5.79 5.89 10.20
CA ILE A 217 6.28 4.76 10.99
C ILE A 217 7.68 5.10 11.52
N ARG A 218 7.84 5.07 12.85
CA ARG A 218 9.14 5.29 13.48
C ARG A 218 10.01 4.04 13.27
N ILE A 219 11.26 4.28 12.88
CA ILE A 219 12.30 3.25 12.94
C ILE A 219 12.83 3.30 14.37
N ASP A 220 12.42 2.36 15.22
CA ASP A 220 13.06 2.21 16.53
C ASP A 220 14.51 1.81 16.28
N ALA A 221 15.44 2.64 16.75
CA ALA A 221 16.89 2.51 16.56
C ALA A 221 17.51 1.47 17.50
#